data_AF-A0A8S3AL53-F1
#
_entry.id   AF-A0A8S3AL53-F1
#
_cell.length_a   1.000
_cell.length_b   1.000
_cell.length_c   1.000
_cell.angle_alpha   90.00
_cell.angle_beta   90.00
_cell.angle_gamma   90.00
#
_symmetry.space_group_name_H-M   'P 1'
#
loop_
_entity.id
_entity.type
_entity.pdbx_description
1 polymer ?
#
loop_
_entity_poly.entity_id
_entity_poly.type
_entity_poly.pdbx_seq_one_letter_code
_entity_poly.pdbx_strand_id
1 'polypeptide(L)'
;AVRSAHDKLKGFSGGCAPAQRSFPLGCCSWINENDLYQIVCNEANLTHFCPTAEQASGVVNLICRRLIKDDSWGAAVNNAF
;
A
#
# COMPACT_ATOMS: atom_id res chain seq x y z
N ALA A 1 -17.56 5.39 -7.92
CA ALA A 1 -17.16 4.65 -9.14
C ALA A 1 -16.51 3.30 -8.81
N VAL A 2 -15.40 3.27 -8.05
CA VAL A 2 -14.66 2.03 -7.77
C VAL A 2 -15.46 0.92 -7.08
N ARG A 3 -16.29 1.25 -6.09
CA ARG A 3 -17.17 0.27 -5.41
C ARG A 3 -18.10 -0.44 -6.40
N SER A 4 -18.72 0.30 -7.31
CA SER A 4 -19.56 -0.28 -8.35
C SER A 4 -18.77 -1.19 -9.30
N ALA A 5 -17.50 -0.87 -9.59
CA ALA A 5 -16.65 -1.76 -10.36
C ALA A 5 -16.31 -3.05 -9.59
N HIS A 6 -16.01 -2.95 -8.29
CA HIS A 6 -15.81 -4.10 -7.41
C HIS A 6 -17.04 -5.02 -7.38
N ASP A 7 -18.23 -4.44 -7.24
CA ASP A 7 -19.49 -5.21 -7.22
C ASP A 7 -19.74 -5.90 -8.57
N LYS A 8 -19.49 -5.22 -9.71
CA LYS A 8 -19.58 -5.82 -11.05
C LYS A 8 -18.61 -6.98 -11.25
N LEU A 9 -17.44 -6.91 -10.62
CA LEU A 9 -16.45 -7.97 -10.59
C LEU A 9 -16.74 -9.03 -9.52
N LYS A 10 -17.89 -8.99 -8.84
CA LYS A 10 -18.27 -9.95 -7.77
C LYS A 10 -17.21 -10.06 -6.67
N GLY A 11 -16.55 -8.95 -6.35
CA GLY A 11 -15.49 -8.91 -5.35
C GLY A 11 -14.08 -9.21 -5.87
N PHE A 12 -13.93 -9.67 -7.12
CA PHE A 12 -12.65 -10.05 -7.70
C PHE A 12 -11.88 -8.86 -8.29
N SER A 13 -11.67 -7.82 -7.48
CA SER A 13 -10.92 -6.60 -7.88
C SER A 13 -9.59 -6.43 -7.13
N GLY A 14 -9.06 -7.48 -6.51
CA GLY A 14 -7.84 -7.45 -5.69
C GLY A 14 -6.53 -7.43 -6.46
N GLY A 15 -6.46 -6.74 -7.60
CA GLY A 15 -5.24 -6.63 -8.40
C GLY A 15 -4.12 -5.86 -7.70
N CYS A 16 -2.87 -6.06 -8.13
CA CYS A 16 -1.68 -5.45 -7.53
C CYS A 16 -1.37 -4.02 -8.03
N ALA A 17 -2.18 -3.48 -8.94
CA ALA A 17 -1.97 -2.17 -9.54
C ALA A 17 -1.75 -1.02 -8.52
N PRO A 18 -2.47 -0.92 -7.38
CA PRO A 18 -2.19 0.13 -6.39
C PRO A 18 -0.83 -0.05 -5.71
N ALA A 19 -0.42 -1.28 -5.40
CA ALA A 19 0.88 -1.55 -4.80
C ALA A 19 2.04 -1.18 -5.75
N GLN A 20 1.87 -1.41 -7.05
CA GLN A 20 2.89 -1.09 -8.07
C GLN A 20 3.17 0.41 -8.21
N ARG A 21 2.16 1.27 -7.98
CA ARG A 21 2.27 2.73 -8.23
C ARG A 21 2.37 3.59 -6.97
N SER A 22 2.07 3.03 -5.79
CA SER A 22 2.00 3.80 -4.55
C SER A 22 3.37 4.07 -3.90
N PHE A 23 4.45 3.41 -4.36
CA PHE A 23 5.81 3.55 -3.80
C PHE A 23 6.30 4.99 -3.55
N PRO A 24 5.91 6.03 -4.34
CA PRO A 24 6.35 7.40 -4.05
C PRO A 24 5.92 7.89 -2.66
N LEU A 25 4.82 7.38 -2.08
CA LEU A 25 4.40 7.68 -0.71
C LEU A 25 5.43 7.18 0.31
N GLY A 26 6.00 6.00 0.07
CA GLY A 26 7.14 5.46 0.81
C GLY A 26 8.40 6.34 0.74
N CYS A 27 8.53 7.22 -0.24
CA CYS A 27 9.66 8.15 -0.37
C CYS A 27 9.41 9.53 0.27
N CYS A 28 8.16 9.88 0.59
CA CYS A 28 7.79 11.19 1.11
C CYS A 28 8.23 11.38 2.58
N SER A 29 9.39 12.00 2.81
CA SER A 29 9.96 12.20 4.15
C SER A 29 9.08 12.99 5.13
N TRP A 30 8.17 13.82 4.62
CA TRP A 30 7.21 14.59 5.41
C TRP A 30 6.02 13.76 5.92
N ILE A 31 5.79 12.54 5.39
CA ILE A 31 4.80 11.61 5.91
C ILE A 31 5.37 10.91 7.14
N ASN A 32 4.66 11.02 8.27
CA ASN A 32 4.98 10.30 9.49
C ASN A 32 4.91 8.78 9.26
N GLU A 33 5.85 8.06 9.84
CA GLU A 33 5.95 6.61 9.73
C GLU A 33 4.70 5.88 10.23
N ASN A 34 4.08 6.39 11.30
CA ASN A 34 2.85 5.83 11.88
C ASN A 34 1.62 6.04 10.98
N ASP A 35 1.66 7.06 10.10
CA ASP A 35 0.55 7.41 9.22
C ASP A 35 0.69 6.80 7.82
N LEU A 36 1.91 6.42 7.42
CA LEU A 36 2.23 5.96 6.07
C LEU A 36 1.33 4.81 5.61
N TYR A 37 1.15 3.80 6.45
CA TYR A 37 0.31 2.65 6.13
C TYR A 37 -1.12 3.07 5.80
N GLN A 38 -1.75 3.86 6.66
CA GLN A 38 -3.14 4.26 6.48
C GLN A 38 -3.31 5.20 5.28
N ILE A 39 -2.34 6.10 5.04
CA ILE A 39 -2.34 6.98 3.85
C ILE A 39 -2.29 6.15 2.57
N VAL A 40 -1.46 5.12 2.51
CA VAL A 40 -1.34 4.25 1.33
C VAL A 40 -2.61 3.40 1.13
N CYS A 41 -3.20 2.86 2.19
CA CYS A 41 -4.49 2.17 2.11
C CYS A 41 -5.60 3.10 1.59
N ASN A 42 -5.59 4.38 2.01
CA ASN A 42 -6.53 5.38 1.51
C ASN A 42 -6.30 5.72 0.03
N GLU A 43 -5.05 5.80 -0.43
CA GLU A 43 -4.75 5.92 -1.87
C GLU A 43 -5.30 4.73 -2.64
N ALA A 44 -4.99 3.50 -2.18
CA ALA A 44 -5.35 2.29 -2.90
C ALA A 44 -6.86 2.21 -3.13
N ASN A 45 -7.62 2.60 -2.09
CA ASN A 45 -9.08 2.69 -2.09
C ASN A 45 -9.66 3.64 -3.14
N LEU A 46 -8.90 4.60 -3.67
CA LEU A 46 -9.37 5.46 -4.76
C LEU A 46 -9.67 4.66 -6.04
N THR A 47 -9.02 3.51 -6.20
CA THR A 47 -9.04 2.74 -7.46
C THR A 47 -9.31 1.25 -7.28
N HIS A 48 -9.09 0.69 -6.09
CA HIS A 48 -9.33 -0.70 -5.74
C HIS A 48 -10.08 -0.76 -4.42
N PHE A 49 -11.38 -1.07 -4.47
CA PHE A 49 -12.18 -1.28 -3.27
C PHE A 49 -12.02 -2.73 -2.80
N CYS A 50 -10.85 -3.09 -2.29
CA CYS A 50 -10.53 -4.47 -1.92
C CYS A 50 -9.50 -4.48 -0.79
N PRO A 51 -9.82 -5.06 0.38
CA PRO A 51 -8.93 -5.06 1.55
C PRO A 51 -7.54 -5.61 1.26
N THR A 52 -7.43 -6.68 0.46
CA THR A 52 -6.15 -7.28 0.11
C THR A 52 -5.27 -6.34 -0.74
N ALA A 53 -5.87 -5.59 -1.66
CA ALA A 53 -5.13 -4.63 -2.49
C ALA A 53 -4.63 -3.44 -1.65
N GLU A 54 -5.44 -2.98 -0.69
CA GLU A 54 -5.09 -1.92 0.26
C GLU A 54 -3.91 -2.35 1.15
N GLN A 55 -4.06 -3.48 1.83
CA GLN A 55 -3.05 -4.03 2.75
C GLN A 55 -1.73 -4.29 2.04
N ALA A 56 -1.76 -4.92 0.85
CA ALA A 56 -0.56 -5.18 0.07
C ALA A 56 0.14 -3.87 -0.33
N SER A 57 -0.61 -2.83 -0.70
CA SER A 57 -0.03 -1.52 -1.04
C SER A 57 0.64 -0.90 0.19
N GLY A 58 -0.02 -0.94 1.35
CA GLY A 58 0.51 -0.43 2.62
C GLY A 58 1.82 -1.11 3.02
N VAL A 59 1.84 -2.44 3.05
CA VAL A 59 3.03 -3.24 3.41
C VAL A 59 4.20 -2.96 2.46
N VAL A 60 3.96 -2.94 1.15
CA VAL A 60 5.01 -2.65 0.16
C VAL A 60 5.63 -1.27 0.40
N ASN A 61 4.82 -0.25 0.73
CA ASN A 61 5.33 1.09 1.02
C ASN A 61 6.12 1.16 2.33
N LEU A 62 5.73 0.43 3.36
CA LEU A 62 6.50 0.32 4.61
C LEU A 62 7.86 -0.33 4.34
N ILE A 63 7.90 -1.43 3.56
CA ILE A 63 9.15 -2.09 3.16
C ILE A 63 10.03 -1.10 2.39
N CYS A 64 9.48 -0.40 1.39
CA CYS A 64 10.22 0.62 0.64
C CYS A 64 10.79 1.72 1.55
N ARG A 65 9.98 2.27 2.47
CA ARG A 65 10.41 3.31 3.43
C ARG A 65 11.59 2.82 4.28
N ARG A 66 11.53 1.58 4.76
CA ARG A 66 12.58 0.97 5.58
C ARG A 66 13.87 0.76 4.79
N LEU A 67 13.77 0.22 3.58
CA LEU A 67 14.93 0.07 2.70
C LEU A 67 15.58 1.41 2.34
N ILE A 68 14.78 2.47 2.12
CA ILE A 68 15.30 3.83 1.90
C ILE A 68 16.03 4.37 3.14
N LYS A 69 15.62 3.95 4.34
CA LYS A 69 16.26 4.28 5.62
C LYS A 69 17.43 3.35 5.99
N ASP A 70 17.91 2.54 5.04
CA ASP A 70 19.05 1.63 5.20
C ASP A 70 18.79 0.39 6.09
N ASP A 71 17.51 0.03 6.33
CA ASP A 71 17.20 -1.27 6.93
C ASP A 71 17.64 -2.40 5.96
N SER A 72 18.24 -3.47 6.50
CA SER A 72 18.43 -4.71 5.74
C SER A 72 17.08 -5.25 5.24
N TRP A 73 17.08 -6.02 4.14
CA TRP A 73 15.86 -6.66 3.62
C TRP A 73 15.08 -7.44 4.70
N GLY A 74 15.78 -8.24 5.51
CA GLY A 74 15.14 -9.01 6.58
C GLY A 74 14.47 -8.12 7.64
N ALA A 75 15.14 -7.04 8.06
CA ALA A 75 14.57 -6.06 8.99
C ALA A 75 13.37 -5.32 8.36
N ALA A 76 13.49 -4.91 7.09
CA ALA A 76 12.45 -4.19 6.37
C ALA A 76 11.16 -5.01 6.25
N VAL A 77 11.27 -6.30 5.93
CA VAL A 77 10.13 -7.21 5.81
C VAL A 77 9.53 -7.52 7.19
N ASN A 78 10.35 -7.89 8.18
CA ASN A 78 9.86 -8.28 9.51
C ASN A 78 9.14 -7.14 10.23
N ASN A 79 9.57 -5.90 10.03
CA ASN A 79 9.02 -4.73 10.70
C ASN A 79 7.91 -4.02 9.88
N ALA A 80 7.45 -4.64 8.79
CA ALA A 80 6.33 -4.14 7.96
C ALA A 80 5.01 -4.91 8.20
N PHE A 81 5.03 -5.94 9.06
CA PHE A 81 3.87 -6.73 9.48
C PHE A 81 3.46 -6.42 10.92
#